data_AF-A0A4Q3GAU5-F1
#
_entry.id   AF-A0A4Q3GAU5-F1
#
_cell.length_a   1.000
_cell.length_b   1.000
_cell.length_c   1.000
_cell.angle_alpha   90.00
_cell.angle_beta   90.00
_cell.angle_gamma   90.00
#
_symmetry.space_group_name_H-M   'P 1'
#
loop_
_entity.id
_entity.type
_entity.pdbx_description
1 polymer ?
#
loop_
_entity_poly.entity_id
_entity_poly.type
_entity_poly.pdbx_seq_one_letter_code
_entity_poly.pdbx_strand_id
1 'polypeptide(L)'
;MRFIDLFAGLGGFHQALERLGHTCVFASELSHDLANLYERNFGIKPHGDIRETYKLVPAHDILCAGFPCQPFSKAGEQLGFDCPQSGDLFDYMIKIIERHEPKFLIIENVPNIIRHDGGKTWQRMRQRLRDVGYDIDSASMSPHMFGVPQLRERAIIVGARPK
;
A
#
# COMPACT_ATOMS: atom_id res chain seq x y z
N MET A 1 3.50 -9.03 -15.48
CA MET A 1 3.82 -7.65 -15.08
C MET A 1 4.81 -7.69 -13.92
N ARG A 2 5.63 -6.66 -13.77
CA ARG A 2 6.52 -6.48 -12.61
C ARG A 2 5.80 -5.68 -11.54
N PHE A 3 5.85 -6.11 -10.28
CA PHE A 3 5.23 -5.38 -9.18
C PHE A 3 6.20 -5.12 -8.03
N ILE A 4 5.86 -4.13 -7.20
CA ILE A 4 6.54 -3.87 -5.93
C ILE A 4 5.56 -4.03 -4.77
N ASP A 5 6.08 -4.49 -3.63
CA ASP A 5 5.30 -4.79 -2.43
C ASP A 5 5.79 -3.89 -1.27
N LEU A 6 5.16 -2.73 -1.09
CA LEU A 6 5.48 -1.80 -0.03
C LEU A 6 4.69 -2.14 1.24
N PHE A 7 5.35 -2.07 2.40
CA PHE A 7 4.76 -2.46 3.68
C PHE A 7 4.33 -3.93 3.64
N ALA A 8 5.26 -4.77 3.18
CA ALA A 8 4.98 -6.10 2.67
C ALA A 8 4.41 -7.05 3.74
N GLY A 9 4.77 -6.86 5.01
CA GLY A 9 4.36 -7.71 6.12
C GLY A 9 4.64 -9.18 5.84
N LEU A 10 3.59 -9.99 5.84
CA LEU A 10 3.65 -11.42 5.52
C LEU A 10 3.68 -11.72 4.01
N GLY A 11 3.58 -10.71 3.15
CA GLY A 11 3.54 -10.85 1.69
C GLY A 11 2.19 -11.27 1.11
N GLY A 12 1.10 -10.71 1.66
CA GLY A 12 -0.25 -10.97 1.13
C GLY A 12 -0.41 -10.53 -0.33
N PHE A 13 0.10 -9.33 -0.69
CA PHE A 13 0.12 -8.86 -2.08
C PHE A 13 1.02 -9.71 -2.95
N HIS A 14 2.22 -10.06 -2.47
CA HIS A 14 3.11 -10.97 -3.17
C HIS A 14 2.42 -12.27 -3.55
N GLN A 15 1.86 -12.97 -2.57
CA GLN A 15 1.19 -14.24 -2.77
C GLN A 15 0.03 -14.14 -3.77
N ALA A 16 -0.73 -13.05 -3.73
CA ALA A 16 -1.84 -12.82 -4.66
C ALA A 16 -1.35 -12.60 -6.10
N LEU A 17 -0.39 -11.69 -6.30
CA LEU A 17 0.07 -11.31 -7.64
C LEU A 17 0.97 -12.37 -8.28
N GLU A 18 1.79 -13.07 -7.49
CA GLU A 18 2.60 -14.20 -7.97
C GLU A 18 1.71 -15.33 -8.51
N ARG A 19 0.62 -15.67 -7.80
CA ARG A 19 -0.39 -16.65 -8.27
C ARG A 19 -1.08 -16.23 -9.56
N LEU A 20 -1.12 -14.93 -9.87
CA LEU A 20 -1.65 -14.38 -11.11
C LEU A 20 -0.58 -14.28 -12.22
N GLY A 21 0.62 -14.83 -12.01
CA GLY A 21 1.71 -14.83 -12.98
C GLY A 21 2.46 -13.51 -13.08
N HIS A 22 2.50 -12.72 -12.01
CA HIS A 22 3.29 -11.49 -11.94
C HIS A 22 4.57 -11.70 -11.12
N THR A 23 5.56 -10.85 -11.31
CA THR A 23 6.88 -11.00 -10.68
C THR A 23 7.15 -9.85 -9.72
N CYS A 24 7.44 -10.17 -8.46
CA CYS A 24 7.88 -9.18 -7.48
C CYS A 24 9.32 -8.75 -7.82
N VAL A 25 9.57 -7.45 -7.91
CA VAL A 25 10.91 -6.90 -8.20
C VAL A 25 11.46 -6.03 -7.07
N PHE A 26 10.66 -5.76 -6.04
CA PHE A 26 11.06 -5.01 -4.85
C PHE A 26 10.06 -5.23 -3.72
N ALA A 27 10.55 -5.37 -2.50
CA ALA A 27 9.73 -5.39 -1.29
C ALA A 27 10.34 -4.47 -0.23
N SER A 28 9.50 -3.82 0.58
CA SER A 28 9.91 -3.03 1.75
C SER A 28 9.12 -3.46 2.97
N GLU A 29 9.84 -3.78 4.06
CA GLU A 29 9.30 -4.19 5.34
C GLU A 29 10.26 -3.73 6.44
N LEU A 30 9.75 -3.02 7.45
CA LEU A 30 10.55 -2.42 8.52
C LEU A 30 10.87 -3.44 9.62
N SER A 31 9.94 -4.35 9.92
CA SER A 31 10.11 -5.37 10.94
C SER A 31 11.09 -6.44 10.46
N HIS A 32 12.17 -6.63 11.23
CA HIS A 32 13.20 -7.62 10.92
C HIS A 32 12.63 -9.04 10.89
N ASP A 33 11.73 -9.38 11.82
CA ASP A 33 11.10 -10.70 11.88
C ASP A 33 10.23 -10.98 10.66
N LEU A 34 9.42 -9.99 10.25
CA LEU A 34 8.59 -10.10 9.05
C LEU A 34 9.45 -10.15 7.77
N ALA A 35 10.52 -9.35 7.71
CA ALA A 35 11.44 -9.37 6.57
C ALA A 35 12.15 -10.72 6.41
N ASN A 36 12.61 -11.32 7.52
CA ASN A 36 13.21 -12.66 7.51
C ASN A 36 12.20 -13.73 7.07
N LEU A 37 10.95 -13.63 7.55
CA LEU A 37 9.90 -14.55 7.13
C LEU A 37 9.55 -14.37 5.65
N TYR A 38 9.50 -13.13 5.16
CA TYR A 38 9.27 -12.83 3.74
C TYR A 38 10.38 -13.43 2.87
N GLU A 39 11.65 -13.21 3.22
CA GLU A 39 12.80 -13.79 2.51
C GLU A 39 12.76 -15.31 2.48
N ARG A 40 12.39 -15.94 3.60
CA ARG A 40 12.25 -17.40 3.68
C ARG A 40 11.18 -17.96 2.74
N ASN A 41 10.07 -17.23 2.55
CA ASN A 41 8.94 -17.71 1.74
C ASN A 41 9.10 -17.36 0.25
N PHE A 42 9.71 -16.23 -0.08
CA PHE A 42 9.73 -15.68 -1.44
C PHE A 42 11.14 -15.54 -2.04
N GLY A 43 12.20 -15.81 -1.28
CA GLY A 43 13.59 -15.68 -1.74
C GLY A 43 14.03 -14.24 -2.01
N ILE A 44 13.23 -13.25 -1.61
CA ILE A 44 13.51 -11.82 -1.77
C ILE A 44 13.65 -11.21 -0.40
N LYS A 45 14.81 -10.58 -0.12
CA LYS A 45 15.03 -9.83 1.11
C LYS A 45 14.40 -8.42 1.00
N PRO A 46 13.44 -8.06 1.87
CA PRO A 46 12.90 -6.71 1.87
C PRO A 46 13.94 -5.65 2.24
N HIS A 47 13.81 -4.45 1.68
CA HIS A 47 14.81 -3.38 1.78
C HIS A 47 14.76 -2.56 3.08
N GLY A 48 13.89 -2.86 4.04
CA GLY A 48 13.79 -2.08 5.28
C GLY A 48 12.90 -0.84 5.15
N ASP A 49 13.27 0.23 5.86
CA ASP A 49 12.52 1.49 5.89
C ASP A 49 12.44 2.13 4.48
N ILE A 50 11.22 2.39 4.03
CA ILE A 50 10.98 3.03 2.74
C ILE A 50 11.52 4.46 2.69
N ARG A 51 11.66 5.14 3.84
CA ARG A 51 12.24 6.48 3.93
C ARG A 51 13.66 6.54 3.40
N GLU A 52 14.42 5.47 3.63
CA GLU A 52 15.81 5.35 3.21
C GLU A 52 15.93 4.69 1.84
N THR A 53 15.00 3.79 1.50
CA THR A 53 15.15 2.88 0.36
C THR A 53 14.28 3.19 -0.86
N TYR A 54 13.40 4.21 -0.81
CA TYR A 54 12.57 4.61 -1.95
C TYR A 54 13.38 4.89 -3.23
N LYS A 55 14.65 5.30 -3.11
CA LYS A 55 15.53 5.56 -4.25
C LYS A 55 16.02 4.27 -4.95
N LEU A 56 15.97 3.13 -4.26
CA LEU A 56 16.39 1.83 -4.76
C LEU A 56 15.26 1.12 -5.54
N VAL A 57 14.04 1.64 -5.46
CA VAL A 57 12.88 1.05 -6.14
C VAL A 57 13.15 0.99 -7.65
N PRO A 58 13.03 -0.18 -8.29
CA PRO A 58 13.19 -0.33 -9.72
C PRO A 58 11.90 0.04 -10.46
N ALA A 59 11.99 0.22 -11.78
CA ALA A 59 10.82 0.34 -12.65
C ALA A 59 9.89 -0.88 -12.50
N HIS A 60 8.59 -0.64 -12.47
CA HIS A 60 7.55 -1.62 -12.22
C HIS A 60 6.23 -1.19 -12.88
N ASP A 61 5.33 -2.16 -13.10
CA ASP A 61 4.01 -1.94 -13.68
C ASP A 61 2.92 -1.74 -12.60
N ILE A 62 3.07 -2.37 -11.44
CA ILE A 62 2.08 -2.38 -10.36
C ILE A 62 2.75 -1.98 -9.04
N LEU A 63 2.18 -1.01 -8.34
CA LEU A 63 2.56 -0.67 -6.97
C LEU A 63 1.53 -1.21 -6.00
N CYS A 64 1.97 -2.03 -5.05
CA CYS A 64 1.16 -2.48 -3.92
C CYS A 64 1.60 -1.81 -2.63
N ALA A 65 0.64 -1.37 -1.81
CA ALA A 65 0.93 -0.77 -0.52
C ALA A 65 -0.16 -1.03 0.52
N GLY A 66 0.22 -1.61 1.66
CA GLY A 66 -0.62 -1.74 2.86
C GLY A 66 -0.10 -0.88 4.01
N PHE A 67 0.03 0.44 3.80
CA PHE A 67 0.74 1.30 4.74
C PHE A 67 0.01 1.45 6.09
N PRO A 68 0.75 1.63 7.20
CA PRO A 68 0.17 1.71 8.55
C PRO A 68 -0.95 2.75 8.68
N CYS A 69 -2.07 2.31 9.23
CA CYS A 69 -3.25 3.16 9.48
C CYS A 69 -3.27 3.77 10.89
N GLN A 70 -2.26 3.54 11.74
CA GLN A 70 -2.27 4.00 13.13
C GLN A 70 -2.63 5.49 13.31
N PRO A 71 -2.22 6.42 12.42
CA PRO A 71 -2.61 7.83 12.58
C PRO A 71 -4.00 8.17 12.04
N PHE A 72 -4.67 7.24 11.34
CA PHE A 72 -6.00 7.42 10.76
C PHE A 72 -7.06 6.48 11.39
N SER A 73 -6.66 5.66 12.37
CA SER A 73 -7.52 4.70 13.07
C SER A 73 -8.24 5.35 14.24
N LYS A 74 -9.49 4.94 14.50
CA LYS A 74 -10.24 5.35 15.71
C LYS A 74 -9.55 5.00 17.02
N ALA A 75 -8.70 3.97 17.01
CA ALA A 75 -7.97 3.49 18.18
C ALA A 75 -6.61 4.21 18.40
N GLY A 76 -6.23 5.15 17.52
CA GLY A 76 -5.01 5.95 17.64
C GLY A 76 -5.31 7.44 17.89
N GLU A 77 -4.26 8.26 17.92
CA GLU A 77 -4.36 9.71 18.19
C GLU A 77 -5.01 10.53 17.05
N GLN A 78 -5.34 9.91 15.92
CA GLN A 78 -5.99 10.54 14.76
C GLN A 78 -5.22 11.74 14.18
N LEU A 79 -3.90 11.80 14.42
CA LEU A 79 -3.01 12.87 13.91
C LEU A 79 -2.88 12.89 12.38
N GLY A 80 -3.34 11.83 11.70
CA GLY A 80 -3.30 11.72 10.25
C GLY A 80 -1.92 11.96 9.65
N PHE A 81 -1.82 12.93 8.73
CA PHE A 81 -0.56 13.31 8.09
C PHE A 81 0.43 14.00 9.05
N ASP A 82 -0.04 14.51 10.18
CA ASP A 82 0.80 15.16 11.19
C ASP A 82 1.41 14.14 12.16
N CYS A 83 1.14 12.84 11.97
CA CYS A 83 1.75 11.80 12.77
C CYS A 83 3.25 11.67 12.48
N PRO A 84 4.13 11.89 13.48
CA PRO A 84 5.57 11.85 13.27
C PRO A 84 6.11 10.48 12.82
N GLN A 85 5.39 9.40 13.14
CA GLN A 85 5.85 8.03 12.95
C GLN A 85 5.42 7.43 11.61
N SER A 86 4.35 7.92 11.00
CA SER A 86 3.76 7.26 9.81
C SER A 86 2.99 8.19 8.87
N GLY A 87 2.80 9.47 9.23
CA GLY A 87 2.10 10.44 8.38
C GLY A 87 2.81 10.71 7.05
N ASP A 88 4.13 10.51 7.00
CA ASP A 88 4.99 10.73 5.84
C ASP A 88 5.07 9.53 4.89
N LEU A 89 4.62 8.33 5.29
CA LEU A 89 4.77 7.11 4.48
C LEU A 89 4.02 7.21 3.15
N PHE A 90 2.86 7.89 3.16
CA PHE A 90 2.12 8.19 1.94
C PHE A 90 2.91 9.12 0.99
N ASP A 91 3.73 10.04 1.52
CA ASP A 91 4.57 10.92 0.71
C ASP A 91 5.67 10.15 -0.01
N TYR A 92 6.29 9.16 0.63
CA TYR A 92 7.27 8.29 -0.02
C TYR A 92 6.63 7.42 -1.11
N MET A 93 5.41 6.93 -0.88
CA MET A 93 4.65 6.26 -1.93
C MET A 93 4.40 7.19 -3.12
N ILE A 94 3.98 8.44 -2.89
CA ILE A 94 3.80 9.44 -3.96
C ILE A 94 5.11 9.69 -4.71
N LYS A 95 6.25 9.87 -4.02
CA LYS A 95 7.57 10.02 -4.67
C LYS A 95 7.93 8.85 -5.57
N ILE A 96 7.57 7.62 -5.17
CA ILE A 96 7.79 6.41 -5.98
C ILE A 96 6.87 6.42 -7.21
N ILE A 97 5.60 6.79 -7.03
CA ILE A 97 4.62 6.91 -8.11
C ILE A 97 5.08 7.94 -9.14
N GLU A 98 5.46 9.15 -8.73
CA GLU A 98 5.93 10.21 -9.62
C GLU A 98 7.20 9.82 -10.38
N ARG A 99 8.08 9.04 -9.76
CA ARG A 99 9.34 8.62 -10.38
C ARG A 99 9.17 7.51 -11.42
N HIS A 100 8.30 6.55 -11.15
CA HIS A 100 8.20 5.32 -11.94
C HIS A 100 6.94 5.22 -12.77
N GLU A 101 5.94 6.05 -12.47
CA GLU A 101 4.64 6.13 -13.15
C GLU A 101 4.04 4.74 -13.46
N PRO A 102 3.88 3.86 -12.45
CA PRO A 102 3.37 2.51 -12.68
C PRO A 102 1.99 2.53 -13.33
N LYS A 103 1.63 1.48 -14.07
CA LYS A 103 0.32 1.40 -14.75
C LYS A 103 -0.83 1.30 -13.76
N PHE A 104 -0.60 0.59 -12.65
CA PHE A 104 -1.63 0.28 -11.66
C PHE A 104 -1.15 0.51 -10.23
N LEU A 105 -2.08 0.93 -9.38
CA LEU A 105 -1.91 1.06 -7.94
C LEU A 105 -2.91 0.15 -7.24
N ILE A 106 -2.47 -0.60 -6.23
CA ILE A 106 -3.32 -1.39 -5.34
C ILE A 106 -2.96 -1.03 -3.91
N ILE A 107 -3.85 -0.33 -3.23
CA ILE A 107 -3.63 0.18 -1.88
C ILE A 107 -4.69 -0.42 -0.97
N GLU A 108 -4.27 -0.99 0.16
CA GLU A 108 -5.17 -1.49 1.20
C GLU A 108 -5.04 -0.65 2.46
N ASN A 109 -6.18 -0.45 3.12
CA ASN A 109 -6.21 0.19 4.43
C ASN A 109 -7.45 -0.20 5.25
N VAL A 110 -7.54 0.26 6.50
CA VAL A 110 -8.75 0.04 7.30
C VAL A 110 -9.91 0.93 6.79
N PRO A 111 -11.18 0.52 6.98
CA PRO A 111 -12.33 1.27 6.44
C PRO A 111 -12.42 2.71 6.93
N ASN A 112 -11.89 2.99 8.12
CA ASN A 112 -11.93 4.33 8.71
C ASN A 112 -11.14 5.37 7.90
N ILE A 113 -10.19 4.97 7.05
CA ILE A 113 -9.45 5.93 6.20
C ILE A 113 -10.39 6.76 5.32
N ILE A 114 -11.51 6.17 4.88
CA ILE A 114 -12.51 6.82 4.03
C ILE A 114 -13.33 7.84 4.82
N ARG A 115 -13.54 7.61 6.13
CA ARG A 115 -14.41 8.42 7.00
C ARG A 115 -13.65 9.38 7.91
N HIS A 116 -12.33 9.22 8.03
CA HIS A 116 -11.48 10.01 8.90
C HIS A 116 -11.56 11.51 8.60
N ASP A 117 -11.60 12.35 9.63
CA ASP A 117 -11.75 13.81 9.54
C ASP A 117 -12.93 14.23 8.62
N GLY A 118 -14.09 13.59 8.80
CA GLY A 118 -15.27 13.83 7.97
C GLY A 118 -15.08 13.48 6.48
N GLY A 119 -14.10 12.61 6.17
CA GLY A 119 -13.73 12.22 4.81
C GLY A 119 -12.66 13.10 4.16
N LYS A 120 -12.20 14.17 4.82
CA LYS A 120 -11.18 15.08 4.26
C LYS A 120 -9.85 14.40 4.00
N THR A 121 -9.45 13.46 4.86
CA THR A 121 -8.21 12.69 4.66
C THR A 121 -8.25 11.89 3.36
N TRP A 122 -9.33 11.15 3.14
CA TRP A 122 -9.52 10.41 1.90
C TRP A 122 -9.62 11.32 0.69
N GLN A 123 -10.34 12.43 0.78
CA GLN A 123 -10.43 13.42 -0.30
C GLN A 123 -9.04 13.96 -0.68
N ARG A 124 -8.20 14.29 0.31
CA ARG A 124 -6.82 14.75 0.09
C ARG A 124 -5.95 13.66 -0.53
N MET A 125 -6.02 12.42 -0.05
CA MET A 125 -5.29 11.30 -0.64
C MET A 125 -5.70 11.05 -2.09
N ARG A 126 -7.02 10.98 -2.33
CA ARG A 126 -7.59 10.79 -3.66
C ARG A 126 -7.18 11.89 -4.62
N GLN A 127 -7.20 13.15 -4.16
CA GLN A 127 -6.77 14.27 -4.98
C GLN A 127 -5.28 14.16 -5.33
N ARG A 128 -4.41 13.88 -4.36
CA ARG A 128 -2.97 13.70 -4.63
C ARG A 128 -2.67 12.57 -5.60
N LEU A 129 -3.39 11.46 -5.50
CA LEU A 129 -3.26 10.35 -6.45
C LEU A 129 -3.73 10.74 -7.87
N ARG A 130 -4.79 11.57 -7.98
CA ARG A 130 -5.24 12.15 -9.26
C ARG A 130 -4.26 13.17 -9.82
N ASP A 131 -3.66 13.99 -8.97
CA ASP A 131 -2.68 15.01 -9.36
C ASP A 131 -1.44 14.37 -9.99
N VAL A 132 -1.07 13.16 -9.56
CA VAL A 132 0.00 12.35 -10.18
C VAL A 132 -0.49 11.46 -11.33
N GLY A 133 -1.69 11.71 -11.85
CA GLY A 133 -2.17 11.19 -13.13
C GLY A 133 -2.99 9.90 -13.08
N TYR A 134 -3.63 9.55 -11.96
CA TYR A 134 -4.39 8.30 -11.83
C TYR A 134 -5.89 8.51 -11.68
N ASP A 135 -6.66 7.67 -12.39
CA ASP A 135 -8.07 7.47 -12.08
C ASP A 135 -8.19 6.54 -10.88
N ILE A 136 -8.89 7.01 -9.85
CA ILE A 136 -8.98 6.34 -8.54
C ILE A 136 -10.41 5.89 -8.25
N ASP A 137 -10.52 4.59 -7.96
CA ASP A 137 -11.71 3.94 -7.43
C ASP A 137 -11.42 3.25 -6.08
N SER A 138 -12.46 3.01 -5.29
CA SER A 138 -12.32 2.40 -3.97
C SER A 138 -13.58 1.64 -3.56
N ALA A 139 -13.41 0.51 -2.90
CA ALA A 139 -14.50 -0.28 -2.34
C ALA A 139 -14.18 -0.80 -0.93
N SER A 140 -15.22 -1.03 -0.12
CA SER A 140 -15.09 -1.75 1.14
C SER A 140 -15.32 -3.24 0.91
N MET A 141 -14.33 -4.05 1.24
CA MET A 141 -14.33 -5.49 1.01
C MET A 141 -13.99 -6.25 2.30
N SER A 142 -14.43 -7.49 2.42
CA SER A 142 -14.15 -8.32 3.60
C SER A 142 -14.05 -9.79 3.19
N PRO A 143 -13.18 -10.61 3.80
CA PRO A 143 -12.96 -12.01 3.40
C PRO A 143 -14.24 -12.86 3.36
N HIS A 144 -15.21 -12.59 4.24
CA HIS A 144 -16.51 -13.30 4.24
C HIS A 144 -17.31 -13.12 2.94
N MET A 145 -17.08 -12.03 2.19
CA MET A 145 -17.68 -11.81 0.88
C MET A 145 -17.11 -12.76 -0.19
N PHE A 146 -15.99 -13.43 0.11
CA PHE A 146 -15.26 -14.33 -0.78
C PHE A 146 -15.11 -15.74 -0.21
N GLY A 147 -16.01 -16.13 0.71
CA GLY A 147 -16.06 -17.49 1.25
C GLY A 147 -15.06 -17.80 2.38
N VAL A 148 -14.30 -16.81 2.86
CA VAL A 148 -13.41 -16.98 4.03
C VAL A 148 -14.18 -16.53 5.29
N PRO A 149 -14.40 -17.39 6.30
CA PRO A 149 -15.23 -17.09 7.46
C PRO A 149 -14.54 -16.14 8.45
N GLN A 150 -14.22 -14.92 7.99
CA GLN A 150 -13.59 -13.87 8.75
C GLN A 150 -14.23 -12.53 8.44
N LEU A 151 -14.77 -11.88 9.47
CA LEU A 151 -15.20 -10.49 9.41
C LEU A 151 -13.99 -9.57 9.56
N ARG A 152 -13.45 -9.11 8.42
CA ARG A 152 -12.31 -8.21 8.36
C ARG A 152 -12.53 -7.20 7.23
N GLU A 153 -13.34 -6.19 7.48
CA GLU A 153 -13.61 -5.14 6.51
C GLU A 153 -12.36 -4.29 6.25
N ARG A 154 -12.08 -3.98 4.99
CA ARG A 154 -10.94 -3.21 4.49
C ARG A 154 -11.36 -2.30 3.35
N ALA A 155 -10.75 -1.12 3.29
CA ALA A 155 -10.81 -0.25 2.14
C ALA A 155 -9.77 -0.74 1.13
N ILE A 156 -10.23 -1.14 -0.06
CA ILE A 156 -9.38 -1.46 -1.21
C ILE A 156 -9.48 -0.30 -2.17
N ILE A 157 -8.35 0.34 -2.44
CA ILE A 157 -8.21 1.50 -3.32
C ILE A 157 -7.40 1.05 -4.53
N VAL A 158 -7.93 1.29 -5.72
CA VAL A 158 -7.26 0.96 -6.98
C VAL A 158 -7.06 2.21 -7.80
N GLY A 159 -5.90 2.29 -8.46
CA GLY A 159 -5.57 3.36 -9.39
C GLY A 159 -5.14 2.80 -10.73
N ALA A 160 -5.58 3.43 -11.82
CA ALA A 160 -5.11 3.13 -13.16
C ALA A 160 -4.69 4.43 -13.86
N ARG A 161 -3.57 4.38 -14.58
CA ARG A 161 -3.16 5.53 -15.40
C ARG A 161 -3.98 5.54 -16.70
N PRO A 162 -4.67 6.65 -17.05
CA PRO A 162 -5.36 6.78 -18.33
C PRO A 162 -4.38 6.55 -19.49
N LYS A 163 -4.87 5.91 -20.56
CA LYS A 163 -4.09 5.69 -21.79
C LYS A 163 -3.88 6.99 -22.57
#